data_AF-A0A3A1PAZ1-F1
#
_entry.id   AF-A0A3A1PAZ1-F1
#
_cell.length_a   1.000
_cell.length_b   1.000
_cell.length_c   1.000
_cell.angle_alpha   90.00
_cell.angle_beta   90.00
_cell.angle_gamma   90.00
#
_symmetry.space_group_name_H-M   'P 1'
#
loop_
_entity.id
_entity.type
_entity.pdbx_description
1 polymer ?
#
loop_
_entity_poly.entity_id
_entity_poly.type
_entity_poly.pdbx_seq_one_letter_code
_entity_poly.pdbx_strand_id
1 'polypeptide(L)'
;PDRFSSAPSGQQDALTTRVTAARMMQPGVYRLTLQDGAEWEFSEGVPNSYRPPREGSEITIDRAALGSFLMSFDSQRAVRVRRIR
;
A
#
# COMPACT_ATOMS: atom_id res chain seq x y z
N PRO A 1 -31.50 -5.25 30.74
CA PRO A 1 -30.41 -6.24 30.58
C PRO A 1 -29.57 -5.84 29.38
N ASP A 2 -28.32 -5.53 29.68
CA ASP A 2 -27.33 -4.88 28.84
C ASP A 2 -26.85 -5.83 27.71
N ARG A 3 -26.93 -5.37 26.46
CA ARG A 3 -26.53 -6.12 25.25
C ARG A 3 -25.72 -5.19 24.35
N PHE A 4 -24.73 -4.49 24.91
CA PHE A 4 -23.65 -3.93 24.09
C PHE A 4 -22.88 -5.10 23.47
N SER A 5 -23.33 -5.54 22.29
CA SER A 5 -22.54 -6.38 21.42
C SER A 5 -21.48 -5.48 20.81
N SER A 6 -20.40 -5.25 21.55
CA SER A 6 -19.16 -4.71 21.01
C SER A 6 -18.58 -5.78 20.08
N ALA A 7 -19.06 -5.82 18.84
CA ALA A 7 -18.21 -6.30 17.76
C ALA A 7 -16.98 -5.38 17.77
N PRO A 8 -15.73 -5.90 17.72
CA PRO A 8 -14.61 -5.02 17.48
C PRO A 8 -14.87 -4.38 16.11
N SER A 9 -15.19 -3.09 16.11
CA SER A 9 -15.09 -2.22 14.93
C SER A 9 -13.61 -2.16 14.58
N GLY A 10 -13.08 -3.26 14.06
CA GLY A 10 -11.66 -3.45 13.76
C GLY A 10 -11.31 -2.59 12.57
N GLN A 11 -11.07 -1.31 12.82
CA GLN A 11 -9.86 -0.59 12.43
C GLN A 11 -9.07 -1.32 11.32
N GLN A 12 -9.61 -1.37 10.10
CA GLN A 12 -8.88 -1.85 8.93
C GLN A 12 -7.94 -0.74 8.48
N ASP A 13 -6.89 -0.49 9.26
CA ASP A 13 -5.85 0.49 8.90
C ASP A 13 -4.84 -0.12 7.95
N ALA A 14 -4.69 -1.45 7.91
CA ALA A 14 -3.80 -2.14 6.97
C ALA A 14 -4.57 -2.95 5.92
N LEU A 15 -4.16 -2.80 4.66
CA LEU A 15 -4.59 -3.57 3.50
C LEU A 15 -3.43 -4.43 3.00
N THR A 16 -3.55 -5.75 3.11
CA THR A 16 -2.60 -6.69 2.50
C THR A 16 -3.17 -7.20 1.18
N THR A 17 -2.38 -7.10 0.11
CA THR A 17 -2.84 -7.41 -1.24
C THR A 17 -1.69 -7.72 -2.18
N ARG A 18 -2.01 -8.26 -3.36
CA ARG A 18 -1.03 -8.68 -4.36
C ARG A 18 -0.96 -7.69 -5.51
N VAL A 19 0.27 -7.38 -5.92
CA VAL A 19 0.55 -6.55 -7.10
C VAL A 19 0.37 -7.40 -8.36
N THR A 20 -0.37 -6.89 -9.33
CA THR A 20 -0.53 -7.48 -10.66
C THR A 20 0.34 -6.80 -11.70
N ALA A 21 0.61 -5.51 -11.54
CA ALA A 21 1.54 -4.79 -12.40
C ALA A 21 2.26 -3.68 -11.63
N ALA A 22 3.50 -3.41 -12.00
CA ALA A 22 4.27 -2.29 -11.48
C ALA A 22 4.94 -1.55 -12.65
N ARG A 23 4.67 -0.25 -12.78
CA ARG A 23 5.19 0.60 -13.85
C ARG A 23 5.91 1.81 -13.27
N MET A 24 7.13 2.07 -13.73
CA MET A 24 7.85 3.28 -13.37
C MET A 24 7.28 4.45 -14.17
N MET A 25 6.84 5.50 -13.48
CA MET A 25 6.32 6.72 -14.10
C MET A 25 7.40 7.80 -14.19
N GLN A 26 8.24 7.90 -13.16
CA GLN A 26 9.37 8.82 -13.07
C GLN A 26 10.50 8.10 -12.30
N PRO A 27 11.74 8.59 -12.32
CA PRO A 27 12.84 7.98 -11.56
C PRO A 27 12.47 7.83 -10.08
N GLY A 28 12.37 6.58 -9.61
CA GLY A 28 11.97 6.27 -8.22
C GLY A 28 10.47 6.39 -7.92
N VAL A 29 9.63 6.76 -8.88
CA VAL A 29 8.17 6.82 -8.70
C VAL A 29 7.52 5.70 -9.49
N TYR A 30 6.88 4.80 -8.77
CA TYR A 30 6.21 3.64 -9.35
C TYR A 30 4.71 3.73 -9.14
N ARG A 31 3.96 3.31 -10.16
CA ARG A 31 2.53 3.05 -10.07
C ARG A 31 2.31 1.55 -10.09
N LEU A 32 1.53 1.09 -9.12
CA LEU A 32 1.21 -0.30 -8.85
C LEU A 32 -0.27 -0.52 -9.15
N THR A 33 -0.55 -1.58 -9.88
CA THR A 33 -1.89 -2.12 -10.05
C THR A 33 -2.00 -3.34 -9.16
N LEU A 34 -3.07 -3.40 -8.39
CA LEU A 34 -3.35 -4.49 -7.46
C LEU A 34 -4.33 -5.49 -8.08
N GLN A 35 -4.42 -6.68 -7.49
CA GLN A 35 -5.33 -7.74 -7.93
C GLN A 35 -6.82 -7.35 -7.89
N ASP A 36 -7.20 -6.42 -7.02
CA ASP A 36 -8.56 -5.88 -6.92
C ASP A 36 -8.86 -4.81 -8.00
N GLY A 37 -7.86 -4.44 -8.81
CA GLY A 37 -7.96 -3.37 -9.80
C GLY A 37 -7.68 -1.96 -9.25
N ALA A 38 -7.48 -1.83 -7.93
CA ALA A 38 -7.01 -0.59 -7.32
C ALA A 38 -5.62 -0.20 -7.84
N GLU A 39 -5.43 1.10 -8.08
CA GLU A 39 -4.14 1.65 -8.52
C GLU A 39 -3.55 2.56 -7.46
N TRP A 40 -2.29 2.31 -7.11
CA TRP A 40 -1.54 3.08 -6.13
C TRP A 40 -0.29 3.65 -6.76
N GLU A 41 0.10 4.85 -6.36
CA GLU A 41 1.31 5.50 -6.86
C GLU A 41 2.16 5.95 -5.70
N PHE A 42 3.47 5.87 -5.89
CA PHE A 42 4.44 6.37 -4.91
C PHE A 42 4.32 7.90 -4.85
N SER A 43 4.15 8.43 -3.65
CA SER A 43 4.02 9.87 -3.44
C SER A 43 5.35 10.60 -3.63
N GLU A 44 6.47 9.90 -3.43
CA GLU A 44 7.83 10.44 -3.48
C GLU A 44 8.77 9.43 -4.15
N GLY A 45 9.87 9.92 -4.72
CA GLY A 45 10.89 9.08 -5.35
C GLY A 45 11.63 8.19 -4.34
N VAL A 46 11.75 6.90 -4.64
CA VAL A 46 12.59 5.97 -3.87
C VAL A 46 14.03 5.94 -4.41
N PRO A 47 15.03 5.69 -3.55
CA PRO A 47 16.43 5.57 -3.99
C PRO A 47 16.60 4.36 -4.90
N ASN A 48 17.66 4.37 -5.71
CA ASN A 48 17.98 3.29 -6.65
C ASN A 48 18.15 1.91 -5.99
N SER A 49 18.48 1.88 -4.69
CA SER A 49 18.58 0.63 -3.93
C SER A 49 17.23 -0.01 -3.63
N TYR A 50 16.13 0.75 -3.71
CA TYR A 50 14.79 0.24 -3.46
C TYR A 50 14.34 -0.67 -4.61
N ARG A 51 13.87 -1.86 -4.25
CA ARG A 51 13.37 -2.85 -5.20
C ARG A 51 11.85 -2.69 -5.29
N PRO A 52 11.32 -2.16 -6.41
CA PRO A 52 9.88 -2.08 -6.59
C PRO A 52 9.27 -3.50 -6.59
N PRO A 53 8.06 -3.68 -6.03
CA PRO A 53 7.38 -4.96 -6.10
C PRO A 53 7.05 -5.29 -7.56
N ARG A 54 7.11 -6.58 -7.87
CA ARG A 54 6.81 -7.10 -9.21
C ARG A 54 5.41 -7.70 -9.22
N GLU A 55 4.96 -8.11 -10.40
CA GLU A 55 3.78 -8.94 -10.52
C GLU A 55 3.88 -10.18 -9.61
N GLY A 56 2.82 -10.47 -8.88
CA GLY A 56 2.76 -11.55 -7.91
C GLY A 56 3.40 -11.24 -6.54
N SER A 57 3.97 -10.05 -6.32
CA SER A 57 4.46 -9.64 -5.00
C SER A 57 3.30 -9.30 -4.06
N GLU A 58 3.37 -9.77 -2.81
CA GLU A 58 2.47 -9.34 -1.73
C GLU A 58 3.00 -8.07 -1.08
N ILE A 59 2.11 -7.10 -0.87
CA ILE A 59 2.41 -5.80 -0.26
C ILE A 59 1.41 -5.53 0.86
N THR A 60 1.83 -4.73 1.83
CA THR A 60 0.95 -4.25 2.89
C THR A 60 0.90 -2.73 2.85
N ILE A 61 -0.29 -2.17 2.75
CA ILE A 61 -0.55 -0.74 2.74
C ILE A 61 -1.23 -0.37 4.06
N ASP A 62 -0.54 0.36 4.91
CA ASP A 62 -1.03 0.85 6.20
C ASP A 62 -1.49 2.30 6.09
N ARG A 63 -2.60 2.64 6.73
CA ARG A 63 -3.14 3.99 6.84
C ARG A 63 -2.36 4.72 7.92
N ALA A 64 -1.55 5.69 7.51
CA ALA A 64 -0.85 6.57 8.41
C ALA A 64 -1.77 7.69 8.92
N ALA A 65 -1.29 8.42 9.92
CA ALA A 65 -1.94 9.65 10.39
C ALA A 65 -2.15 10.65 9.24
N LEU A 66 -3.22 11.45 9.32
CA LEU A 66 -3.54 12.53 8.37
C LEU A 66 -3.84 12.08 6.94
N GLY A 67 -4.35 10.85 6.74
CA GLY A 67 -4.82 10.38 5.42
C GLY A 67 -3.69 10.03 4.45
N SER A 68 -2.46 9.88 4.95
CA SER A 68 -1.36 9.31 4.18
C SER A 68 -1.42 7.78 4.24
N PHE A 69 -0.83 7.10 3.26
CA PHE A 69 -0.69 5.65 3.27
C PHE A 69 0.78 5.26 3.15
N LEU A 70 1.18 4.26 3.91
CA LEU A 70 2.52 3.69 3.92
C LEU A 70 2.47 2.28 3.38
N MET A 71 3.28 2.01 2.37
CA MET A 71 3.39 0.71 1.76
C MET A 71 4.69 0.04 2.19
N SER A 72 4.58 -1.17 2.71
CA SER A 72 5.69 -2.04 3.10
C SER A 72 5.74 -3.26 2.18
N PHE A 73 6.94 -3.65 1.79
CA PHE A 73 7.20 -4.78 0.89
C PHE A 73 8.57 -5.39 1.18
N ASP A 74 8.65 -6.72 1.25
CA ASP A 74 9.91 -7.51 1.31
C ASP A 74 10.89 -7.05 2.42
N SER A 75 10.37 -6.67 3.60
CA SER A 75 11.15 -6.10 4.71
C SER A 75 11.96 -4.85 4.34
N GLN A 76 11.66 -4.21 3.22
CA GLN A 76 12.23 -2.94 2.81
C GLN A 76 11.60 -1.78 3.58
N ARG A 77 12.19 -0.59 3.43
CA ARG A 77 11.62 0.64 3.99
C ARG A 77 10.18 0.85 3.53
N ALA A 78 9.33 1.33 4.43
CA ALA A 78 7.99 1.76 4.06
C ALA A 78 8.06 2.99 3.14
N VAL A 79 7.21 3.03 2.12
CA VAL A 79 7.14 4.11 1.13
C VAL A 79 5.77 4.75 1.17
N ARG A 80 5.71 6.08 1.15
CA ARG A 80 4.44 6.77 1.06
C ARG A 80 3.80 6.53 -0.29
N VAL A 81 2.55 6.12 -0.28
CA VAL A 81 1.76 5.88 -1.47
C VAL A 81 0.44 6.63 -1.39
N ARG A 82 -0.16 6.86 -2.55
CA ARG A 82 -1.50 7.44 -2.70
C ARG A 82 -2.32 6.59 -3.64
N ARG A 83 -3.61 6.46 -3.33
CA ARG A 83 -4.55 5.78 -4.22
C ARG A 83 -4.92 6.70 -5.38
N ILE A 84 -4.80 6.19 -6.59
CA ILE A 84 -5.16 6.87 -7.84
C ILE A 84 -6.52 6.40 -8.33
N ARG A 85 -6.84 5.11 -8.14
CA ARG A 85 -8.10 4.46 -8.57
C ARG A 85 -8.53 3.38 -7.59
#